data_AF-C9A9R8-F1
#
_entry.id   AF-C9A9R8-F1
#
_cell.length_a   1.000
_cell.length_b   1.000
_cell.length_c   1.000
_cell.angle_alpha   90.00
_cell.angle_beta   90.00
_cell.angle_gamma   90.00
#
_symmetry.space_group_name_H-M   'P 1'
#
loop_
_entity.id
_entity.type
_entity.pdbx_description
1 polymer ?
#
loop_
_entity_poly.entity_id
_entity_poly.type
_entity_poly.pdbx_seq_one_letter_code
_entity_poly.pdbx_strand_id
1 'polypeptide(L)'
;MVAAIIYWAMIIISFGWLAVSLYFSIFYLARKENGNLWAFGFLNVITAIIQAIVLVVYRTLGQDWGVTQYSSLIYLALGLLLGLTVIQAVLGREPKAKVA
;
A
#
# COMPACT_ATOMS: atom_id res chain seq x y z
N MET A 1 -1.70 -14.66 -21.79
CA MET A 1 -0.51 -14.88 -20.92
C MET A 1 0.05 -13.58 -20.36
N VAL A 2 0.33 -12.56 -21.18
CA VAL A 2 0.89 -11.28 -20.71
C VAL A 2 0.04 -10.59 -19.63
N ALA A 3 -1.28 -10.51 -19.82
CA ALA A 3 -2.19 -9.91 -18.84
C ALA A 3 -2.12 -10.61 -17.46
N ALA A 4 -2.07 -11.95 -17.43
CA ALA A 4 -1.91 -12.68 -16.18
C ALA A 4 -0.57 -12.36 -15.50
N ILE A 5 0.52 -12.24 -16.26
CA ILE A 5 1.85 -11.87 -15.73
C ILE A 5 1.80 -10.48 -15.11
N ILE A 6 1.21 -9.50 -15.80
CA ILE A 6 1.08 -8.12 -15.30
C ILE A 6 0.21 -8.11 -14.04
N TYR A 7 -0.91 -8.81 -14.02
CA TYR A 7 -1.79 -8.92 -12.85
C TYR A 7 -1.03 -9.39 -11.60
N TRP A 8 -0.30 -10.50 -11.72
CA TRP A 8 0.48 -11.06 -10.61
C TRP A 8 1.68 -10.19 -10.23
N ALA A 9 2.36 -9.59 -11.21
CA ALA A 9 3.47 -8.68 -10.96
C ALA A 9 3.02 -7.47 -10.11
N MET A 10 1.86 -6.88 -10.41
CA MET A 10 1.32 -5.76 -9.63
C MET A 10 1.03 -6.16 -8.19
N ILE A 11 0.49 -7.36 -7.95
CA ILE A 11 0.26 -7.88 -6.59
C ILE A 11 1.59 -8.04 -5.85
N ILE A 12 2.59 -8.67 -6.48
CA ILE A 12 3.90 -8.92 -5.86
C ILE A 12 4.60 -7.60 -5.53
N ILE A 13 4.57 -6.62 -6.44
CA ILE A 13 5.14 -5.29 -6.23
C ILE A 13 4.48 -4.61 -5.03
N SER A 14 3.15 -4.70 -4.89
CA SER A 14 2.45 -4.14 -3.74
C SER A 14 2.85 -4.78 -2.41
N PHE A 15 3.08 -6.10 -2.37
CA PHE A 15 3.59 -6.77 -1.17
C PHE A 15 5.06 -6.45 -0.88
N GLY A 16 5.89 -6.33 -1.92
CA GLY A 16 7.27 -5.86 -1.78
C GLY A 16 7.32 -4.44 -1.20
N TRP A 17 6.47 -3.55 -1.71
CA TRP A 17 6.32 -2.19 -1.19
C TRP A 17 5.82 -2.19 0.27
N LEU A 18 4.81 -3.01 0.60
CA LEU A 18 4.33 -3.16 1.98
C LEU A 18 5.46 -3.54 2.95
N ALA A 19 6.31 -4.50 2.57
CA ALA A 19 7.44 -4.92 3.39
C ALA A 19 8.44 -3.78 3.61
N VAL A 20 8.79 -3.03 2.55
CA VAL A 20 9.68 -1.88 2.63
C VAL A 20 9.08 -0.77 3.50
N SER A 21 7.82 -0.42 3.27
CA SER A 21 7.10 0.59 4.04
C SER A 21 7.05 0.21 5.53
N LEU A 22 6.75 -1.05 5.85
CA LEU A 22 6.70 -1.52 7.23
C LEU A 22 8.08 -1.47 7.90
N TYR A 23 9.12 -1.96 7.20
CA TYR A 23 10.50 -1.93 7.70
C TYR A 23 10.93 -0.51 8.07
N PHE A 24 10.77 0.45 7.15
CA PHE A 24 11.16 1.83 7.41
C PHE A 24 10.30 2.49 8.48
N SER A 25 9.02 2.10 8.58
CA SER A 25 8.17 2.60 9.67
C SER A 25 8.73 2.20 11.03
N ILE A 26 9.10 0.93 11.21
CA ILE A 26 9.71 0.44 12.44
C ILE A 26 11.05 1.13 12.69
N PHE A 27 11.88 1.28 11.65
CA PHE A 27 13.18 1.93 11.73
C PHE A 27 13.08 3.38 12.23
N TYR A 28 12.21 4.20 11.64
CA TYR A 28 12.03 5.60 12.04
C TYR A 28 11.42 5.73 13.43
N LEU A 29 10.46 4.86 13.79
CA LEU A 29 9.90 4.82 15.14
C LEU A 29 10.96 4.48 16.20
N ALA A 30 11.82 3.49 15.94
CA ALA A 30 12.89 3.09 16.84
C ALA A 30 13.91 4.22 17.10
N ARG A 31 14.09 5.11 16.11
CA ARG A 31 14.99 6.27 16.18
C ARG A 31 14.32 7.55 16.68
N LYS A 32 13.02 7.51 16.99
CA LYS A 32 12.19 8.68 17.34
C LYS A 32 12.14 9.74 16.23
N GLU A 33 12.31 9.31 14.98
CA GLU A 33 12.23 10.14 13.78
C GLU A 33 10.83 10.03 13.14
N ASN A 34 9.79 10.05 13.98
CA ASN A 34 8.42 9.75 13.60
C ASN A 34 7.88 10.70 12.52
N GLY A 35 8.40 11.94 12.50
CA GLY A 35 8.07 12.94 11.49
C GLY A 35 8.35 12.50 10.05
N ASN A 36 9.11 11.42 9.81
CA ASN A 36 9.35 10.89 8.46
C ASN A 36 8.27 9.89 7.98
N LEU A 37 7.37 9.45 8.87
CA LEU A 37 6.37 8.42 8.55
C LEU A 37 5.31 8.88 7.54
N TRP A 38 5.07 10.19 7.39
CA TRP A 38 4.09 10.72 6.44
C TRP A 38 4.42 10.32 4.99
N ALA A 39 5.71 10.24 4.64
CA ALA A 39 6.13 9.90 3.29
C ALA A 39 5.70 8.48 2.92
N PHE A 40 5.87 7.53 3.84
CA PHE A 40 5.41 6.15 3.65
C PHE A 40 3.88 6.06 3.64
N GLY A 41 3.21 6.82 4.52
CA GLY A 41 1.75 6.92 4.52
C GLY A 41 1.20 7.41 3.19
N PHE A 42 1.81 8.44 2.62
CA PHE A 42 1.47 8.99 1.31
C PHE A 42 1.72 8.00 0.17
N LEU A 43 2.90 7.38 0.14
CA LEU A 43 3.24 6.38 -0.88
C LEU A 43 2.35 5.13 -0.79
N ASN A 44 1.95 4.72 0.41
CA ASN A 44 0.97 3.64 0.61
C ASN A 44 -0.39 3.96 -0.03
N VAL A 45 -0.85 5.22 0.06
CA VAL A 45 -2.08 5.67 -0.61
C VAL A 45 -1.93 5.60 -2.13
N ILE A 46 -0.80 6.07 -2.68
CA ILE A 46 -0.54 5.98 -4.12
C ILE A 46 -0.54 4.53 -4.58
N THR A 47 0.17 3.64 -3.88
CA THR A 47 0.20 2.20 -4.19
C THR A 47 -1.20 1.60 -4.12
N ALA A 48 -2.01 1.99 -3.12
CA ALA A 48 -3.40 1.53 -2.99
C ALA A 48 -4.27 2.00 -4.17
N ILE A 49 -4.14 3.26 -4.60
CA ILE A 49 -4.85 3.79 -5.78
C ILE A 49 -4.47 3.01 -7.04
N ILE A 50 -3.16 2.79 -7.27
CA ILE A 50 -2.68 2.01 -8.41
C ILE A 50 -3.26 0.58 -8.35
N GLN A 51 -3.24 -0.05 -7.19
CA GLN A 51 -3.78 -1.40 -7.02
C GLN A 51 -5.30 -1.47 -7.22
N ALA A 52 -6.03 -0.42 -6.82
CA ALA A 52 -7.46 -0.29 -7.07
C ALA A 52 -7.77 -0.10 -8.56
N ILE A 53 -6.96 0.70 -9.27
CA ILE A 53 -7.08 0.85 -10.73
C ILE A 53 -6.84 -0.50 -11.41
N VAL A 54 -5.79 -1.25 -11.02
CA VAL A 54 -5.54 -2.61 -11.53
C VAL A 54 -6.76 -3.50 -11.30
N LEU A 55 -7.35 -3.47 -10.10
CA LEU A 55 -8.55 -4.25 -9.81
C LEU A 55 -9.71 -3.89 -10.76
N VAL A 56 -9.99 -2.60 -10.93
CA VAL A 56 -11.09 -2.12 -11.79
C VAL A 56 -10.84 -2.50 -13.25
N VAL A 57 -9.65 -2.24 -13.77
CA VAL A 57 -9.28 -2.55 -15.15
C VAL A 57 -9.42 -4.04 -15.43
N TYR A 58 -8.85 -4.91 -14.57
CA TYR A 58 -8.94 -6.35 -14.78
C TYR A 58 -10.35 -6.90 -14.59
N ARG A 59 -11.20 -6.28 -13.76
CA ARG A 59 -12.61 -6.69 -13.62
C ARG A 59 -13.50 -6.24 -14.78
N THR A 60 -13.23 -5.09 -15.37
CA THR A 60 -14.10 -4.50 -16.38
C THR A 60 -13.65 -4.79 -17.81
N LEU A 61 -12.34 -4.77 -18.06
CA LEU A 61 -11.73 -4.96 -19.38
C LEU A 61 -11.00 -6.30 -19.50
N GLY A 62 -10.67 -6.94 -18.36
CA GLY A 62 -9.83 -8.13 -18.32
C GLY A 62 -10.52 -9.47 -18.61
N GLN A 63 -11.85 -9.49 -18.78
CA GLN A 63 -12.59 -10.73 -19.06
C GLN A 63 -12.11 -11.41 -20.35
N ASP A 64 -11.81 -10.62 -21.39
CA ASP A 64 -11.32 -11.14 -22.68
C ASP A 64 -9.82 -11.47 -22.68
N TRP A 65 -9.09 -11.14 -21.60
CA TRP A 65 -7.63 -11.34 -21.50
C TRP A 65 -7.23 -12.69 -20.89
N GLY A 66 -8.21 -13.55 -20.59
CA GLY A 66 -8.00 -14.87 -20.02
C GLY A 66 -7.69 -14.87 -18.52
N VAL A 67 -7.99 -13.78 -17.80
CA VAL A 67 -7.91 -13.71 -16.33
C VAL A 67 -9.28 -14.04 -15.77
N THR A 68 -9.53 -15.31 -15.47
CA THR A 68 -10.84 -15.82 -15.02
C THR A 68 -10.98 -15.92 -13.51
N GLN A 69 -9.89 -15.77 -12.77
CA GLN A 69 -9.86 -15.84 -11.30
C GLN A 69 -9.20 -14.60 -10.72
N TYR A 70 -9.94 -13.89 -9.89
CA TYR A 70 -9.45 -12.72 -9.16
C TYR A 70 -9.01 -13.15 -7.76
N SER A 71 -7.74 -12.91 -7.44
CA SER A 71 -7.18 -13.26 -6.14
C SER A 71 -7.69 -12.33 -5.04
N SER A 72 -8.00 -12.89 -3.86
CA SER A 72 -8.31 -12.11 -2.66
C SER A 72 -7.11 -11.30 -2.13
N LEU A 73 -5.90 -11.63 -2.60
CA LEU A 73 -4.66 -10.94 -2.23
C LEU A 73 -4.68 -9.45 -2.60
N ILE A 74 -5.41 -9.06 -3.63
CA ILE A 74 -5.53 -7.64 -4.01
C ILE A 74 -6.28 -6.83 -2.93
N TYR A 75 -7.33 -7.41 -2.34
CA TYR A 75 -8.09 -6.80 -1.27
C TYR A 75 -7.30 -6.80 0.04
N LEU A 76 -6.55 -7.88 0.30
CA LEU A 76 -5.63 -7.94 1.42
C LEU A 76 -4.57 -6.84 1.32
N ALA A 77 -3.92 -6.68 0.16
CA ALA A 77 -2.93 -5.63 -0.07
C ALA A 77 -3.54 -4.23 0.13
N LEU A 78 -4.73 -3.96 -0.42
CA LEU A 78 -5.44 -2.70 -0.20
C LEU A 78 -5.72 -2.43 1.28
N GLY A 79 -6.24 -3.42 2.01
CA GLY A 79 -6.52 -3.30 3.44
C GLY A 79 -5.25 -3.04 4.26
N LEU A 80 -4.16 -3.72 3.95
CA LEU A 80 -2.87 -3.54 4.62
C LEU A 80 -2.25 -2.18 4.31
N LEU A 81 -2.29 -1.72 3.05
CA LEU A 81 -1.76 -0.42 2.65
C LEU A 81 -2.49 0.71 3.37
N LEU A 82 -3.83 0.70 3.31
CA LEU A 82 -4.64 1.74 3.94
C LEU A 82 -4.58 1.67 5.47
N GLY A 83 -4.58 0.46 6.05
CA GLY A 83 -4.40 0.27 7.49
C GLY A 83 -3.05 0.80 7.97
N LEU A 84 -1.97 0.50 7.24
CA LEU A 84 -0.64 0.99 7.56
C LEU A 84 -0.54 2.51 7.39
N THR A 85 -1.17 3.09 6.36
CA THR A 85 -1.28 4.56 6.20
C THR A 85 -1.91 5.19 7.44
N VAL A 86 -3.01 4.65 7.95
CA VAL A 86 -3.68 5.19 9.15
C VAL A 86 -2.76 5.12 10.36
N ILE A 87 -2.08 3.98 10.56
CA ILE A 87 -1.10 3.80 11.64
C ILE A 87 0.03 4.84 11.52
N GLN A 88 0.62 4.98 10.35
CA GLN A 88 1.69 5.94 10.07
C GLN A 88 1.24 7.39 10.27
N ALA A 89 0.01 7.74 9.88
CA ALA A 89 -0.54 9.07 10.07
C ALA A 89 -0.79 9.38 11.56
N VAL A 90 -1.13 8.38 12.37
CA VAL A 90 -1.29 8.54 13.82
C VAL A 90 0.07 8.65 14.50
N LEU A 91 0.99 7.74 14.19
CA LEU A 91 2.30 7.66 14.84
C LEU A 91 3.28 8.76 14.37
N GLY A 92 3.10 9.26 13.15
CA GLY A 92 3.91 10.33 12.57
C GLY A 92 3.54 11.73 13.04
N ARG A 93 2.48 11.88 13.84
CA ARG A 93 2.16 13.14 14.51
C ARG A 93 3.17 13.39 15.62
N GLU A 94 3.91 14.48 15.54
CA GLU A 94 4.64 14.99 16.69
C GLU A 94 3.65 15.53 17.74
N PRO A 95 3.92 15.34 19.04
CA PRO A 95 3.09 15.92 20.08
C PRO A 95 3.09 17.45 19.92
N LYS A 96 1.90 18.04 19.75
CA LYS A 96 1.76 19.51 19.75
C LYS A 96 2.38 20.04 21.04
N ALA A 97 3.29 21.01 20.92
CA ALA A 97 3.84 21.69 22.07
C ALA A 97 2.68 22.17 22.96
N LYS A 98 2.72 21.83 24.25
CA LYS A 98 1.78 22.40 25.22
C LYS A 98 1.97 23.91 25.18
N VAL A 99 0.94 24.64 24.76
CA VAL A 99 0.89 26.08 24.94
C VAL A 99 0.98 26.32 26.45
N ALA A 100 2.03 27.02 26.88
CA ALA A 100 2.28 27.36 28.28
C ALA A 100 1.24 28.37 28.78
#